data_AF-A0A150NLL9-F1
#
_entry.id   AF-A0A150NLL9-F1
#
_cell.length_a   1.000
_cell.length_b   1.000
_cell.length_c   1.000
_cell.angle_alpha   90.00
_cell.angle_beta   90.00
_cell.angle_gamma   90.00
#
_symmetry.space_group_name_H-M   'P 1'
#
loop_
_entity.id
_entity.type
_entity.pdbx_description
1 polymer ?
#
loop_
_entity_poly.entity_id
_entity_poly.type
_entity_poly.pdbx_seq_one_letter_code
_entity_poly.pdbx_strand_id
1 'polypeptide(L)'
;MLSLQEFVQNRYNKTIAECSNEELYLALLNYSKLASSKKPVNTGKKKVYYISAEFLIGKLLSNNLINLGLYDDVKKNLQLQVKT
;
A
#
# COMPACT_ATOMS: atom_id res chain seq x y z
N MET A 1 6.67 7.33 -9.30
CA MET A 1 5.63 6.31 -9.00
C MET A 1 4.30 6.99 -9.25
N LEU A 2 3.30 6.28 -9.83
CA LEU A 2 1.97 6.87 -10.03
C LEU A 2 1.38 7.31 -8.68
N SER A 3 0.65 8.41 -8.66
CA SER A 3 -0.15 8.83 -7.50
C SER A 3 -1.28 7.83 -7.22
N LEU A 4 -1.84 7.86 -6.00
CA LEU A 4 -2.99 7.01 -5.66
C LEU A 4 -4.19 7.30 -6.58
N GLN A 5 -4.45 8.57 -6.89
CA GLN A 5 -5.55 8.97 -7.78
C GLN A 5 -5.40 8.35 -9.17
N GLU A 6 -4.22 8.46 -9.79
CA GLU A 6 -3.96 7.85 -11.11
C GLU A 6 -4.06 6.33 -11.04
N PHE A 7 -3.65 5.71 -9.93
CA PHE A 7 -3.74 4.27 -9.75
C PHE A 7 -5.19 3.78 -9.66
N VAL A 8 -6.04 4.50 -8.93
CA VAL A 8 -7.47 4.19 -8.82
C VAL A 8 -8.17 4.43 -10.16
N GLN A 9 -7.87 5.55 -10.82
CA GLN A 9 -8.43 5.87 -12.14
C GLN A 9 -8.08 4.78 -13.17
N ASN A 10 -6.82 4.36 -13.26
CA ASN A 10 -6.40 3.36 -14.23
C ASN A 10 -7.02 1.97 -13.98
N ARG A 11 -7.39 1.65 -12.73
CA ARG A 11 -7.87 0.31 -12.36
C ARG A 11 -9.39 0.19 -12.36
N TYR A 12 -10.08 1.23 -11.91
CA TYR A 12 -11.53 1.23 -11.72
C TYR A 12 -12.25 2.21 -12.63
N ASN A 13 -11.51 3.07 -13.35
CA ASN A 13 -12.05 4.19 -14.12
C ASN A 13 -12.93 5.12 -13.26
N LYS A 14 -12.58 5.24 -11.98
CA LYS A 14 -13.25 6.03 -10.95
C LYS A 14 -12.25 6.98 -10.30
N THR A 15 -12.76 8.06 -9.74
CA THR A 15 -12.04 8.89 -8.78
C THR A 15 -12.01 8.22 -7.40
N ILE A 16 -11.13 8.69 -6.50
CA ILE A 16 -11.09 8.20 -5.11
C ILE A 16 -12.44 8.40 -4.40
N ALA A 17 -13.15 9.50 -4.67
CA ALA A 17 -14.44 9.81 -4.04
C ALA A 17 -15.58 8.87 -4.48
N GLU A 18 -15.51 8.31 -5.68
CA GLU A 18 -16.50 7.39 -6.24
C GLU A 18 -16.27 5.92 -5.84
N CYS A 19 -15.11 5.62 -5.25
CA CYS A 19 -14.79 4.27 -4.83
C CYS A 19 -15.41 3.95 -3.47
N SER A 20 -15.89 2.70 -3.32
CA SER A 20 -16.25 2.18 -2.00
C SER A 20 -15.00 1.99 -1.12
N ASN A 21 -15.19 1.87 0.19
CA ASN A 21 -14.08 1.59 1.11
C ASN A 21 -13.37 0.27 0.78
N GLU A 22 -14.10 -0.74 0.30
CA GLU A 22 -13.58 -2.03 -0.14
C GLU A 22 -12.72 -1.87 -1.41
N GLU A 23 -13.20 -1.09 -2.39
CA GLU A 23 -12.44 -0.78 -3.60
C GLU A 23 -11.16 -0.01 -3.26
N LEU A 24 -11.24 1.00 -2.39
CA LEU A 24 -10.08 1.76 -1.91
C LEU A 24 -9.10 0.89 -1.13
N TYR A 25 -9.59 -0.01 -0.27
CA TYR A 25 -8.74 -0.95 0.45
C TYR A 25 -7.97 -1.86 -0.51
N LEU A 26 -8.65 -2.43 -1.51
CA LEU A 26 -8.01 -3.27 -2.53
C LEU A 26 -7.05 -2.46 -3.42
N ALA A 27 -7.37 -1.21 -3.74
CA ALA A 27 -6.48 -0.31 -4.45
C ALA A 27 -5.18 -0.08 -3.67
N LEU A 28 -5.29 0.30 -2.39
CA LEU A 28 -4.15 0.54 -1.50
C LEU A 28 -3.31 -0.71 -1.27
N LEU A 29 -3.95 -1.87 -1.11
CA LEU A 29 -3.26 -3.15 -1.00
C LEU A 29 -2.38 -3.41 -2.24
N ASN A 30 -2.95 -3.29 -3.44
CA ASN A 30 -2.21 -3.52 -4.69
C ASN A 30 -1.15 -2.43 -4.94
N TYR A 31 -1.44 -1.19 -4.56
CA TYR A 31 -0.50 -0.08 -4.62
C TYR A 31 0.74 -0.36 -3.75
N SER A 32 0.55 -0.81 -2.50
CA SER A 32 1.64 -1.19 -1.60
C SER A 32 2.46 -2.38 -2.12
N LYS A 33 1.81 -3.38 -2.72
CA LYS A 33 2.48 -4.53 -3.34
C LYS A 33 3.36 -4.12 -4.51
N LEU A 34 2.86 -3.25 -5.39
CA LEU A 34 3.60 -2.71 -6.52
C LEU A 34 4.79 -1.85 -6.08
N ALA A 35 4.63 -1.07 -5.01
CA ALA A 35 5.72 -0.29 -4.42
C ALA A 35 6.82 -1.22 -3.89
N SER A 36 6.43 -2.25 -3.14
CA SER A 36 7.34 -3.22 -2.55
C SER A 36 8.09 -4.05 -3.59
N SER A 37 7.44 -4.44 -4.69
CA SER A 37 8.08 -5.28 -5.72
C SER A 37 9.20 -4.57 -6.48
N LYS A 38 9.24 -3.24 -6.43
CA LYS A 38 10.31 -2.42 -7.03
C LYS A 38 11.52 -2.25 -6.10
N LYS A 39 11.45 -2.71 -4.85
CA LYS A 39 12.57 -2.64 -3.91
C LYS A 39 13.51 -3.83 -4.14
N PRO A 40 14.85 -3.62 -4.03
CA PRO A 40 15.79 -4.71 -4.17
C PRO A 40 15.63 -5.73 -3.04
N VAL A 41 15.94 -6.98 -3.34
CA VAL A 41 16.08 -8.02 -2.32
C VAL A 41 17.43 -7.90 -1.63
N ASN A 42 17.51 -8.30 -0.35
CA ASN A 42 18.77 -8.34 0.36
C ASN A 42 19.69 -9.43 -0.23
N THR A 43 20.92 -9.06 -0.59
CA THR A 43 21.95 -9.94 -1.18
C THR A 43 23.08 -10.29 -0.19
N GLY A 44 22.79 -10.23 1.11
CA GLY A 44 23.77 -10.52 2.16
C GLY A 44 24.38 -11.93 2.03
N LYS A 45 25.67 -12.06 2.39
CA LYS A 45 26.47 -13.28 2.23
C LYS A 45 25.89 -14.52 2.94
N LYS A 46 25.23 -14.33 4.08
CA LYS A 46 24.61 -15.42 4.87
C LYS A 46 23.11 -15.19 4.96
N LYS A 47 22.32 -16.22 4.63
CA LYS A 47 20.87 -16.21 4.74
C LYS A 47 20.43 -16.63 6.13
N VAL A 48 19.59 -15.84 6.78
CA VAL A 48 18.98 -16.15 8.07
C VAL A 48 17.66 -16.87 7.82
N TYR A 49 17.48 -18.03 8.46
CA TYR A 49 16.24 -18.81 8.41
C TYR A 49 15.55 -18.70 9.76
N TYR A 50 14.42 -18.00 9.79
CA TYR A 50 13.65 -17.81 11.01
C TYR A 50 12.49 -18.80 11.03
N ILE A 51 12.54 -19.77 11.95
CA ILE A 51 11.54 -20.82 12.11
C ILE A 51 10.80 -20.58 13.43
N SER A 52 9.48 -20.48 13.36
CA SER A 52 8.61 -20.25 14.51
C SER A 52 7.35 -21.09 14.36
N ALA A 53 6.77 -21.52 15.48
CA ALA A 53 5.47 -22.17 15.50
C ALA A 53 4.34 -21.21 15.08
N GLU A 54 4.51 -19.91 15.32
CA GLU A 54 3.53 -18.89 14.95
C GLU A 54 4.17 -17.53 14.63
N PHE A 55 3.41 -16.72 13.87
CA PHE A 55 3.74 -15.33 13.54
C PHE A 55 2.51 -14.44 13.66
N LEU A 56 2.40 -13.70 14.77
CA LEU A 56 1.30 -12.78 15.02
C LEU A 56 1.59 -11.37 14.45
N ILE A 57 1.51 -11.23 13.13
CA ILE A 57 1.96 -10.02 12.41
C ILE A 57 0.97 -8.85 12.38
N GLY A 58 -0.30 -9.08 12.76
CA GLY A 58 -1.33 -8.05 12.79
C GLY A 58 -1.72 -7.50 11.40
N LYS A 59 -2.30 -6.29 11.39
CA LYS A 59 -2.74 -5.62 10.15
C LYS A 59 -1.53 -5.02 9.41
N LEU A 60 -1.36 -5.40 8.15
CA LEU A 60 -0.18 -5.03 7.38
C LEU A 60 -0.30 -3.72 6.59
N LEU A 61 -1.51 -3.30 6.19
CA LEU A 61 -1.65 -2.21 5.22
C LEU A 61 -0.99 -0.91 5.70
N SER A 62 -1.37 -0.39 6.87
CA SER A 62 -0.80 0.85 7.40
C SER A 62 0.70 0.71 7.67
N ASN A 63 1.13 -0.42 8.23
CA ASN A 63 2.54 -0.70 8.51
C ASN A 63 3.38 -0.69 7.23
N ASN A 64 2.88 -1.32 6.16
CA ASN A 64 3.55 -1.34 4.87
C ASN A 64 3.63 0.06 4.27
N LEU A 65 2.55 0.84 4.30
CA LEU A 65 2.53 2.21 3.80
C LEU A 65 3.53 3.10 4.54
N ILE A 66 3.65 2.97 5.86
CA ILE A 66 4.63 3.70 6.67
C ILE A 66 6.05 3.30 6.27
N ASN A 67 6.35 1.99 6.23
CA ASN A 67 7.69 1.49 5.90
C ASN A 67 8.12 1.79 4.44
N LEU A 68 7.15 1.97 3.55
CA LEU A 68 7.40 2.38 2.16
C LEU A 68 7.48 3.92 1.99
N GLY A 69 7.21 4.71 3.03
CA GLY A 69 7.18 6.17 2.98
C GLY A 69 5.97 6.74 2.22
N LEU A 70 4.89 5.96 2.08
CA LEU A 70 3.70 6.30 1.30
C LEU A 70 2.51 6.77 2.17
N TYR A 71 2.61 6.61 3.49
CA TYR A 71 1.48 6.81 4.39
C TYR A 71 0.93 8.23 4.36
N ASP A 72 1.78 9.25 4.48
CA ASP A 72 1.34 10.65 4.54
C ASP A 72 0.72 11.10 3.21
N ASP A 73 1.31 10.69 2.09
CA ASP A 73 0.78 10.98 0.76
C ASP A 73 -0.59 10.33 0.57
N VAL A 74 -0.74 9.04 0.92
CA VAL A 74 -2.04 8.35 0.87
C VAL A 74 -3.05 9.06 1.75
N LYS A 75 -2.71 9.39 2.99
CA LYS A 75 -3.58 10.09 3.93
C LYS A 75 -4.03 11.44 3.38
N LYS A 76 -3.11 12.22 2.80
CA LYS A 76 -3.42 13.50 2.16
C LYS A 76 -4.37 13.33 0.98
N ASN A 77 -4.11 12.37 0.09
CA ASN A 77 -4.96 12.08 -1.07
C ASN A 77 -6.38 11.71 -0.63
N LEU A 78 -6.53 10.88 0.40
CA LEU A 78 -7.84 10.50 0.92
C LEU A 78 -8.56 11.69 1.59
N GLN A 79 -7.87 12.49 2.39
CA GLN A 79 -8.47 13.65 3.08
C GLN A 79 -8.94 14.75 2.14
N LEU A 80 -8.23 14.98 1.02
CA LEU A 80 -8.64 15.96 0.01
C LEU A 80 -9.99 15.61 -0.63
N GLN A 81 -10.37 14.34 -0.61
CA GLN A 81 -11.60 13.82 -1.22
C GLN A 81 -12.76 13.75 -0.22
N VAL A 82 -12.51 13.97 1.08
CA VAL A 82 -13.51 13.92 2.17
C VAL A 82 -14.12 15.31 2.45
N LYS A 83 -13.89 16.30 1.59
CA LYS A 83 -14.56 17.61 1.68
C LYS A 83 -15.62 17.76 0.59
N THR A 84 -16.82 17.23 0.85
CA THR A 84 -18.14 17.82 0.54
C THR A 84 -19.16 17.08 1.39
#